data_AF-A0A959WJH9-F1
#
_entry.id   AF-A0A959WJH9-F1
#
_cell.length_a   1.000
_cell.length_b   1.000
_cell.length_c   1.000
_cell.angle_alpha   90.00
_cell.angle_beta   90.00
_cell.angle_gamma   90.00
#
_symmetry.space_group_name_H-M   'P 1'
#
loop_
_entity.id
_entity.type
_entity.pdbx_description
1 polymer ?
#
loop_
_entity_poly.entity_id
_entity_poly.type
_entity_poly.pdbx_seq_one_letter_code
_entity_poly.pdbx_strand_id
1 'polypeptide(L)'
;MSAGRRPGIVVWWEELPIGVQIIFTLPLAVGLFWALHRYGFNLPTGRSFTYAGFWGLVATFVIVGSTRAERAKRRHFATKDATGADRRDGDSG
;
A
#
# COMPACT_ATOMS: atom_id res chain seq x y z
N MET A 1 -14.17 16.14 16.89
CA MET A 1 -13.29 15.25 16.09
C MET A 1 -13.64 15.43 14.63
N SER A 2 -12.88 16.24 13.90
CA SER A 2 -13.08 16.46 12.46
C SER A 2 -12.89 15.13 11.73
N ALA A 3 -13.94 14.65 11.04
CA ALA A 3 -13.85 13.51 10.15
C ALA A 3 -12.67 13.72 9.20
N GLY A 4 -11.60 12.94 9.40
CA GLY A 4 -10.28 13.22 8.84
C GLY A 4 -10.32 13.20 7.32
N ARG A 5 -10.23 14.38 6.70
CA ARG A 5 -10.06 14.51 5.25
C ARG A 5 -8.82 13.70 4.88
N ARG A 6 -9.01 12.69 4.03
CA ARG A 6 -7.92 11.81 3.62
C ARG A 6 -6.84 12.65 2.93
N PRO A 7 -5.56 12.38 3.20
CA PRO A 7 -4.49 13.04 2.45
C PRO A 7 -4.64 12.70 0.97
N GLY A 8 -4.73 13.71 0.10
CA GLY A 8 -4.91 13.51 -1.34
C GLY A 8 -3.79 12.65 -1.96
N ILE A 9 -2.59 12.73 -1.40
CA ILE A 9 -1.43 11.90 -1.79
C ILE A 9 -1.69 10.40 -1.61
N VAL A 10 -2.41 10.00 -0.55
CA VAL A 10 -2.70 8.59 -0.25
C VAL A 10 -3.72 8.06 -1.25
N VAL A 11 -4.76 8.85 -1.56
CA VAL A 11 -5.77 8.49 -2.56
C VAL A 11 -5.12 8.37 -3.94
N TRP A 12 -4.31 9.36 -4.32
CA TRP A 12 -3.55 9.34 -5.57
C TRP A 12 -2.65 8.09 -5.68
N TRP A 13 -1.94 7.74 -4.61
CA TRP A 13 -1.12 6.54 -4.58
C TRP A 13 -1.94 5.24 -4.70
N GLU A 14 -3.04 5.13 -3.94
CA GLU A 14 -3.96 3.97 -3.98
C GLU A 14 -4.55 3.74 -5.38
N GLU A 15 -4.71 4.79 -6.18
CA GLU A 15 -5.31 4.76 -7.52
C GLU A 15 -4.35 4.27 -8.62
N LEU A 16 -3.04 4.38 -8.41
CA LEU A 16 -2.02 3.97 -9.38
C LEU A 16 -2.16 2.49 -9.78
N PRO A 17 -1.76 2.12 -11.01
CA PRO A 17 -1.65 0.73 -11.43
C PRO A 17 -0.68 -0.03 -10.52
N ILE A 18 -0.98 -1.31 -10.26
CA ILE A 18 -0.14 -2.15 -9.39
C ILE A 18 1.31 -2.22 -9.87
N GLY A 19 1.52 -2.31 -11.19
CA GLY A 19 2.86 -2.32 -11.77
C GLY A 19 3.65 -1.05 -11.45
N VAL A 20 2.98 0.10 -11.42
CA VAL A 20 3.61 1.38 -11.08
C VAL A 20 3.97 1.43 -9.60
N GLN A 21 3.08 0.98 -8.71
CA GLN A 21 3.39 0.89 -7.28
C GLN A 21 4.60 -0.01 -7.02
N ILE A 22 4.69 -1.15 -7.71
CA ILE A 22 5.84 -2.07 -7.60
C ILE A 22 7.12 -1.42 -8.14
N ILE A 23 7.07 -0.81 -9.34
CA ILE A 23 8.22 -0.17 -9.99
C ILE A 23 8.86 0.90 -9.10
N PHE A 24 8.07 1.64 -8.32
CA PHE A 24 8.60 2.64 -7.39
C PHE A 24 8.96 2.05 -6.02
N THR A 25 8.14 1.16 -5.47
CA THR A 25 8.34 0.62 -4.12
C THR A 25 9.56 -0.29 -4.05
N LEU A 26 9.76 -1.14 -5.06
CA LEU A 26 10.83 -2.13 -5.06
C LEU A 26 12.24 -1.51 -5.02
N PRO A 27 12.65 -0.61 -5.93
CA PRO A 27 13.98 -0.01 -5.88
C PRO A 27 14.20 0.82 -4.62
N LEU A 28 13.16 1.50 -4.13
CA LEU A 28 13.23 2.25 -2.88
C LEU A 28 13.47 1.31 -1.69
N ALA A 29 12.69 0.23 -1.58
CA ALA A 29 12.83 -0.76 -0.51
C ALA A 29 14.20 -1.46 -0.59
N VAL A 30 14.63 -1.91 -1.77
CA VAL A 30 15.95 -2.54 -1.96
C VAL A 30 17.06 -1.55 -1.59
N GLY A 31 16.99 -0.29 -2.02
CA GLY A 31 17.98 0.72 -1.67
C GLY A 31 18.07 0.98 -0.16
N LEU A 32 16.92 1.10 0.51
CA LEU A 32 16.83 1.29 1.95
C LEU A 32 17.37 0.09 2.72
N PHE A 33 16.96 -1.13 2.36
CA PHE A 33 17.49 -2.34 3.02
C PHE A 33 18.96 -2.55 2.73
N TRP A 34 19.43 -2.25 1.53
CA TRP A 34 20.86 -2.34 1.22
C TRP A 34 21.67 -1.39 2.09
N ALA A 35 21.24 -0.13 2.20
CA ALA A 35 21.88 0.85 3.07
C ALA A 35 21.83 0.41 4.54
N LEU A 36 20.69 -0.12 5.01
CA LEU A 36 20.54 -0.63 6.37
C LEU A 36 21.52 -1.77 6.67
N HIS A 37 21.64 -2.75 5.78
CA HIS A 37 22.55 -3.89 5.97
C HIS A 37 24.03 -3.47 5.85
N ARG A 38 24.34 -2.56 4.92
CA ARG A 38 25.71 -2.11 4.70
C ARG A 38 26.21 -1.19 5.81
N TYR A 39 25.43 -0.18 6.21
CA TYR A 39 25.87 0.84 7.15
C TYR A 39 25.39 0.60 8.57
N GLY A 40 24.20 0.00 8.76
CA GLY A 40 23.68 -0.31 10.09
C GLY A 40 24.29 -1.58 10.68
N PHE A 41 24.48 -2.61 9.85
CA PHE A 41 24.97 -3.92 10.30
C PHE A 41 26.40 -4.26 9.81
N ASN A 42 27.03 -3.37 9.03
CA ASN A 42 28.37 -3.54 8.49
C ASN A 42 28.60 -4.86 7.72
N LEU A 43 27.58 -5.38 7.04
CA LEU A 43 27.72 -6.61 6.25
C LEU A 43 28.60 -6.39 5.00
N PRO A 44 29.25 -7.45 4.47
CA PRO A 44 29.88 -7.43 3.16
C PRO A 44 28.88 -7.03 2.07
N THR A 45 29.36 -6.32 1.04
CA THR A 45 28.51 -5.77 -0.05
C THR A 45 27.65 -6.85 -0.71
N GLY A 46 28.23 -8.02 -1.02
CA GLY A 46 27.50 -9.12 -1.66
C GLY A 46 26.34 -9.63 -0.80
N ARG A 47 26.57 -9.86 0.50
CA ARG A 47 25.51 -10.28 1.43
C ARG A 47 24.44 -9.21 1.60
N SER A 48 24.86 -7.95 1.71
CA SER A 48 23.93 -6.81 1.83
C SER A 48 22.99 -6.73 0.62
N PHE A 49 23.49 -6.99 -0.59
CA PHE A 49 22.66 -7.00 -1.80
C PHE A 49 21.65 -8.15 -1.82
N THR A 50 22.06 -9.37 -1.44
CA THR A 50 21.15 -10.53 -1.35
C THR A 50 20.04 -10.28 -0.32
N TYR A 51 20.39 -9.83 0.88
CA TYR A 51 19.40 -9.53 1.92
C TYR A 51 18.49 -8.36 1.52
N ALA A 52 19.04 -7.32 0.88
CA ALA A 52 18.25 -6.20 0.40
C ALA A 52 17.25 -6.62 -0.69
N GLY A 53 17.65 -7.48 -1.62
CA GLY A 53 16.75 -8.04 -2.62
C GLY A 53 15.61 -8.84 -2.01
N PHE A 54 15.95 -9.79 -1.11
CA PHE A 54 14.96 -10.63 -0.43
C PHE A 54 13.99 -9.79 0.40
N TRP A 55 14.48 -8.93 1.29
CA TRP A 55 13.64 -8.10 2.15
C TRP A 55 12.92 -6.98 1.38
N GLY A 56 13.52 -6.45 0.32
CA GLY A 56 12.90 -5.47 -0.56
C GLY A 56 11.68 -6.03 -1.29
N LEU A 57 11.75 -7.28 -1.76
CA LEU A 57 10.60 -7.98 -2.36
C LEU A 57 9.48 -8.18 -1.34
N VAL A 58 9.81 -8.68 -0.14
CA VAL A 58 8.83 -8.89 0.94
C VAL A 58 8.16 -7.57 1.33
N ALA A 59 8.93 -6.51 1.54
CA ALA A 59 8.39 -5.21 1.90
C ALA A 59 7.50 -4.63 0.79
N THR A 60 7.89 -4.79 -0.48
CA THR A 60 7.05 -4.37 -1.62
C THR A 60 5.72 -5.10 -1.62
N PHE A 61 5.73 -6.41 -1.40
CA PHE A 61 4.50 -7.20 -1.31
C PHE A 61 3.59 -6.72 -0.17
N VAL A 62 4.17 -6.46 1.00
CA VAL A 62 3.42 -5.95 2.16
C VAL A 62 2.84 -4.56 1.88
N ILE A 63 3.64 -3.62 1.37
CA ILE A 63 3.20 -2.24 1.13
C ILE A 63 2.07 -2.20 0.09
N VAL A 64 2.32 -2.80 -1.08
CA VAL A 64 1.36 -2.83 -2.19
C VAL A 64 0.13 -3.65 -1.82
N GLY A 65 0.33 -4.81 -1.19
CA GLY A 65 -0.75 -5.69 -0.71
C GLY A 65 -1.67 -4.98 0.29
N SER A 66 -1.11 -4.35 1.32
CA SER A 66 -1.89 -3.59 2.31
C SER A 66 -2.63 -2.41 1.68
N THR A 67 -1.97 -1.64 0.82
CA THR A 67 -2.58 -0.52 0.09
C THR A 67 -3.82 -0.98 -0.70
N ARG A 68 -3.69 -2.14 -1.36
CA ARG A 68 -4.77 -2.73 -2.16
C ARG A 68 -5.88 -3.33 -1.30
N ALA A 69 -5.54 -3.97 -0.19
CA ALA A 69 -6.51 -4.50 0.77
C ALA A 69 -7.36 -3.38 1.38
N GLU A 70 -6.73 -2.25 1.75
CA GLU A 70 -7.44 -1.07 2.21
C GLU A 70 -8.36 -0.50 1.13
N ARG A 71 -7.89 -0.37 -0.11
CA ARG A 71 -8.70 0.07 -1.25
C ARG A 71 -9.93 -0.84 -1.46
N ALA A 72 -9.75 -2.16 -1.40
CA ALA A 72 -10.83 -3.12 -1.54
C ALA A 72 -11.86 -2.99 -0.41
N LYS A 73 -11.40 -2.92 0.84
CA LYS A 73 -12.26 -2.73 2.01
C LYS A 73 -13.13 -1.46 1.89
N ARG A 74 -12.54 -0.36 1.42
CA ARG A 74 -13.27 0.91 1.19
C ARG A 74 -14.34 0.78 0.10
N ARG A 75 -14.05 0.08 -1.00
CA ARG A 75 -15.03 -0.19 -2.07
C ARG A 75 -16.23 -0.99 -1.55
N HIS A 76 -15.99 -2.01 -0.73
CA HIS A 76 -17.06 -2.80 -0.13
C HIS A 76 -17.98 -1.97 0.78
N PHE A 77 -17.43 -1.02 1.54
CA PHE A 77 -18.26 -0.12 2.36
C PHE A 77 -19.09 0.84 1.50
N ALA A 78 -18.50 1.45 0.47
CA ALA A 78 -19.23 2.33 -0.44
C ALA A 78 -20.41 1.63 -1.11
N THR A 79 -20.25 0.36 -1.51
CA THR A 79 -21.36 -0.43 -2.07
C THR A 79 -22.45 -0.72 -1.04
N LYS A 80 -22.09 -1.10 0.19
CA LYS A 80 -23.08 -1.35 1.26
C LYS A 80 -23.90 -0.12 1.59
N ASP A 81 -23.27 1.05 1.63
CA ASP A 81 -23.94 2.32 1.90
C ASP A 81 -24.95 2.65 0.78
N ALA A 82 -24.55 2.46 -0.48
CA ALA A 82 -25.44 2.67 -1.64
C ALA A 82 -26.64 1.71 -1.63
N THR A 83 -26.43 0.41 -1.38
CA THR A 83 -27.51 -0.57 -1.28
C THR A 83 -28.43 -0.32 -0.08
N GLY A 84 -27.88 0.20 1.03
CA GLY A 84 -28.65 0.54 2.22
C GLY A 84 -29.47 1.82 2.08
N ALA A 85 -29.06 2.75 1.22
CA ALA A 85 -29.84 3.94 0.89
C ALA A 85 -31.04 3.59 0.00
N ASP A 86 -30.81 2.85 -1.08
CA ASP A 86 -31.85 2.36 -2.02
C ASP A 86 -32.99 1.62 -1.29
N ARG A 87 -32.64 0.78 -0.30
CA ARG A 87 -33.64 0.05 0.50
C ARG A 87 -34.53 0.96 1.35
N ARG A 88 -34.01 2.07 1.89
CA ARG A 88 -34.83 2.99 2.71
C ARG A 88 -35.81 3.80 1.86
N ASP A 89 -35.39 4.16 0.65
CA ASP A 89 -36.21 4.96 -0.25
C ASP A 89 -37.39 4.13 -0.81
N GLY A 90 -37.21 2.82 -1.00
CA GLY A 90 -38.27 1.90 -1.45
C GLY A 90 -39.35 1.57 -0.42
N ASP A 91 -39.07 1.64 0.88
CA ASP A 91 -40.02 1.32 1.96
C ASP A 91 -40.96 2.51 2.32
N SER A 92 -40.82 3.65 1.62
CA SER A 92 -41.53 4.90 1.92
C SER A 92 -42.73 5.21 1.00
N GLY A 93 -43.14 4.27 0.14
CA GLY A 93 -44.25 4.42 -0.82
C GLY A 93 -45.33 3.36 -0.65
#